data_AF-W7XEM8-F1
#
_entry.id   AF-W7XEM8-F1
#
_cell.length_a   1.000
_cell.length_b   1.000
_cell.length_c   1.000
_cell.angle_alpha   90.00
_cell.angle_beta   90.00
_cell.angle_gamma   90.00
#
_symmetry.space_group_name_H-M   'P 1'
#
loop_
_entity.id
_entity.type
_entity.pdbx_description
1 polymer ?
#
loop_
_entity_poly.entity_id
_entity_poly.type
_entity_poly.pdbx_seq_one_letter_code
_entity_poly.pdbx_strand_id
1 'polypeptide(L)'
;MCEECSPGCKNCESDNFCSQCQSGYYIENNICNECLPNCQNCNNKITCELCQSGYHIHEQTNQCVICSQQLGYYISGKYCKQCNVACKECSGPTDLDCTICNQFYFQIDTTTKRCQTCPNNAYLNSSNFKLQYAYQGLKLIFQLKLLLSMQLLVMRKWIHIIQLKIMYTEL
;
A
#
# COMPACT_ATOMS: atom_id res chain seq x y z
N MET A 1 -7.05 7.96 -61.59
CA MET A 1 -7.99 8.26 -60.49
C MET A 1 -7.32 7.72 -59.23
N CYS A 2 -7.15 8.53 -58.19
CA CYS A 2 -6.68 8.04 -56.89
C CYS A 2 -7.90 7.68 -56.05
N GLU A 3 -7.89 6.50 -55.44
CA GLU A 3 -8.92 6.06 -54.50
C GLU A 3 -8.46 6.39 -53.08
N GLU A 4 -9.43 6.69 -52.20
CA GLU A 4 -9.14 6.91 -50.78
C GLU A 4 -8.95 5.57 -50.06
N CYS A 5 -8.05 5.55 -49.07
CA CYS A 5 -7.87 4.36 -48.24
C CYS A 5 -9.08 4.14 -47.32
N SER A 6 -9.29 2.90 -46.90
CA SER A 6 -10.24 2.54 -45.83
C SER A 6 -10.07 3.42 -44.56
N PRO A 7 -11.15 3.71 -43.81
CA PRO A 7 -11.10 4.52 -42.59
C PRO A 7 -10.05 4.02 -41.58
N GLY A 8 -9.34 4.95 -40.95
CA GLY A 8 -8.26 4.62 -40.00
C GLY A 8 -6.97 4.11 -40.65
N CYS A 9 -6.94 3.93 -41.98
CA CYS A 9 -5.71 3.62 -42.70
C CYS A 9 -4.93 4.91 -43.05
N LYS A 10 -3.61 4.85 -42.86
CA LYS A 10 -2.68 5.94 -43.21
C LYS A 10 -2.05 5.71 -44.58
N ASN A 11 -1.58 4.49 -44.84
CA ASN A 11 -1.02 4.08 -46.14
C ASN A 11 -1.70 2.78 -46.58
N CYS A 12 -2.26 2.76 -47.79
CA CYS A 12 -2.88 1.58 -48.39
C CYS A 12 -2.26 1.22 -49.74
N GLU A 13 -2.26 -0.07 -50.07
CA GLU A 13 -1.87 -0.58 -51.39
C GLU A 13 -3.10 -0.85 -52.27
N SER A 14 -4.26 -1.07 -51.65
CA SER A 14 -5.59 -1.15 -52.27
C SER A 14 -6.65 -0.78 -51.23
N ASP A 15 -7.90 -0.62 -51.64
CA ASP A 15 -9.03 -0.25 -50.76
C ASP A 15 -9.12 -1.14 -49.49
N ASN A 16 -8.84 -2.45 -49.62
CA ASN A 16 -8.88 -3.43 -48.52
C ASN A 16 -7.51 -3.87 -48.00
N PHE A 17 -6.43 -3.18 -48.38
CA PHE A 17 -5.09 -3.52 -47.94
C PHE A 17 -4.40 -2.29 -47.36
N CYS A 18 -4.37 -2.21 -46.03
CA CYS A 18 -3.66 -1.18 -45.31
C CYS A 18 -2.28 -1.67 -44.87
N SER A 19 -1.23 -0.92 -45.18
CA SER A 19 0.15 -1.21 -44.74
C SER A 19 0.52 -0.44 -43.46
N GLN A 20 -0.16 0.67 -43.16
CA GLN A 20 0.04 1.44 -41.94
C GLN A 20 -1.25 2.08 -41.46
N CYS A 21 -1.61 1.86 -40.18
CA CYS A 21 -2.77 2.49 -39.56
C CYS A 21 -2.45 3.89 -38.99
N GLN A 22 -3.49 4.70 -38.86
CA GLN A 22 -3.46 5.97 -38.15
C GLN A 22 -3.36 5.74 -36.64
N SER A 23 -2.97 6.77 -35.87
CA SER A 23 -2.99 6.70 -34.41
C SER A 23 -4.41 6.42 -33.90
N GLY A 24 -4.52 5.60 -32.86
CA GLY A 24 -5.80 5.09 -32.35
C GLY A 24 -6.29 3.81 -33.05
N TYR A 25 -5.54 3.28 -34.01
CA TYR A 25 -5.84 2.03 -34.70
C TYR A 25 -4.64 1.07 -34.66
N TYR A 26 -4.91 -0.23 -34.63
CA TYR A 26 -3.94 -1.30 -34.81
C TYR A 26 -4.24 -2.12 -36.06
N ILE A 27 -3.20 -2.68 -36.67
CA ILE A 27 -3.33 -3.49 -37.88
C ILE A 27 -3.57 -4.96 -37.52
N GLU A 28 -4.61 -5.55 -38.10
CA GLU A 28 -4.91 -6.98 -37.99
C GLU A 28 -5.46 -7.46 -39.33
N ASN A 29 -4.81 -8.45 -39.95
CA ASN A 29 -5.14 -8.94 -41.29
C ASN A 29 -5.21 -7.85 -42.37
N ASN A 30 -4.27 -6.89 -42.35
CA ASN A 30 -4.21 -5.72 -43.24
C ASN A 30 -5.41 -4.75 -43.13
N ILE A 31 -6.21 -4.88 -42.08
CA ILE A 31 -7.32 -3.99 -41.76
C ILE A 31 -6.98 -3.24 -40.47
N CYS A 32 -7.28 -1.93 -40.45
CA CYS A 32 -7.11 -1.10 -39.27
C CYS A 32 -8.32 -1.21 -38.36
N ASN A 33 -8.11 -1.72 -37.15
CA ASN A 33 -9.12 -1.84 -36.11
C ASN A 33 -8.89 -0.81 -35.02
N GLU A 34 -9.95 -0.26 -34.46
CA GLU A 34 -9.86 0.72 -33.38
C GLU A 34 -9.23 0.13 -32.12
N CYS A 35 -8.36 0.92 -31.49
CA CYS A 35 -7.85 0.66 -30.16
C CYS A 35 -8.97 0.82 -29.10
N LEU A 36 -8.65 0.44 -27.86
CA LEU A 36 -9.49 0.77 -26.71
C LEU A 36 -9.79 2.27 -26.62
N PRO A 37 -10.93 2.67 -26.02
CA PRO A 37 -11.24 4.08 -25.79
C PRO A 37 -10.11 4.84 -25.09
N ASN A 38 -9.85 6.06 -25.55
CA ASN A 38 -8.79 6.94 -25.06
C ASN A 38 -7.35 6.40 -25.21
N CYS A 39 -7.17 5.34 -26.01
CA CYS A 39 -5.86 4.82 -26.36
C CYS A 39 -5.31 5.50 -27.62
N GLN A 40 -4.06 5.95 -27.56
CA GLN A 40 -3.35 6.55 -28.68
C GLN A 40 -2.61 5.49 -29.51
N ASN A 41 -1.92 4.54 -28.85
CA ASN A 41 -1.20 3.45 -29.51
C ASN A 41 -1.57 2.11 -28.87
N CYS A 42 -1.90 1.12 -29.68
CA CYS A 42 -2.14 -0.26 -29.26
C CYS A 42 -1.65 -1.25 -30.33
N ASN A 43 -1.40 -2.49 -29.90
CA ASN A 43 -1.05 -3.60 -30.82
C ASN A 43 -2.20 -4.62 -30.97
N ASN A 44 -3.24 -4.50 -30.16
CA ASN A 44 -4.40 -5.37 -30.16
C ASN A 44 -5.59 -4.66 -29.50
N LYS A 45 -6.75 -5.32 -29.53
CA LYS A 45 -8.01 -4.80 -29.00
C LYS A 45 -8.08 -4.66 -27.47
N ILE A 46 -7.17 -5.27 -26.72
CA ILE A 46 -7.29 -5.46 -25.26
C ILE A 46 -6.27 -4.65 -24.46
N THR A 47 -5.13 -4.30 -25.06
CA THR A 47 -4.04 -3.58 -24.35
C THR A 47 -3.73 -2.26 -25.00
N CYS A 48 -3.62 -1.21 -24.19
CA CYS A 48 -3.11 0.08 -24.64
C CYS A 48 -1.63 0.27 -24.27
N GLU A 49 -0.82 0.73 -25.21
CA GLU A 49 0.59 1.04 -24.97
C GLU A 49 0.82 2.48 -24.52
N LEU A 50 0.02 3.39 -25.07
CA LEU A 50 0.06 4.82 -24.77
C LEU A 50 -1.35 5.39 -24.81
N CYS A 51 -1.77 5.99 -23.71
CA CYS A 51 -3.04 6.70 -23.63
C CYS A 51 -2.95 8.10 -24.21
N GLN A 52 -4.09 8.64 -24.63
CA GLN A 52 -4.22 10.04 -25.01
C GLN A 52 -3.86 10.98 -23.84
N SER A 53 -3.51 12.23 -24.14
CA SER A 53 -3.14 13.23 -23.13
C SER A 53 -4.21 13.34 -22.03
N GLY A 54 -3.77 13.31 -20.77
CA GLY A 54 -4.65 13.32 -19.59
C GLY A 54 -5.13 11.93 -19.11
N TYR A 55 -4.93 10.87 -19.90
CA TYR A 55 -5.30 9.49 -19.55
C TYR A 55 -4.07 8.65 -19.23
N HIS A 56 -4.23 7.65 -18.36
CA HIS A 56 -3.17 6.79 -17.88
C HIS A 56 -3.63 5.33 -17.91
N ILE A 57 -2.69 4.42 -18.12
CA ILE A 57 -2.96 2.98 -18.20
C ILE A 57 -3.26 2.48 -16.79
N HIS A 58 -4.49 2.02 -16.55
CA HIS A 58 -4.88 1.37 -15.32
C HIS A 58 -4.18 0.01 -15.19
N GLU A 59 -3.39 -0.19 -14.14
CA GLU A 59 -2.48 -1.34 -14.06
C GLU A 59 -3.19 -2.71 -14.06
N GLN A 60 -4.44 -2.77 -13.60
CA GLN A 60 -5.19 -4.02 -13.49
C GLN A 60 -6.01 -4.35 -14.75
N THR A 61 -6.46 -3.32 -15.48
CA THR A 61 -7.39 -3.50 -16.61
C THR A 61 -6.77 -3.18 -17.96
N ASN A 62 -5.57 -2.59 -17.99
CA ASN A 62 -4.89 -2.08 -19.20
C ASN A 62 -5.70 -1.05 -20.00
N GLN A 63 -6.75 -0.48 -19.41
CA GLN A 63 -7.57 0.56 -20.01
C GLN A 63 -7.03 1.96 -19.67
N CYS A 64 -7.31 2.92 -20.55
CA CYS A 64 -6.96 4.31 -20.35
C CYS A 64 -8.01 5.02 -19.49
N VAL A 65 -7.61 5.45 -18.29
CA VAL A 65 -8.48 6.11 -17.30
C VAL A 65 -7.90 7.45 -16.88
N ILE A 66 -8.76 8.34 -16.37
CA ILE A 66 -8.33 9.56 -15.70
C ILE A 66 -7.93 9.18 -14.27
N CYS A 67 -6.63 9.11 -13.99
CA CYS A 67 -6.13 8.55 -12.73
C CYS A 67 -6.59 9.34 -11.50
N SER A 68 -6.74 10.66 -11.60
CA SER A 68 -7.25 11.51 -10.52
C SER A 68 -8.70 11.25 -10.13
N GLN A 69 -9.46 10.52 -10.97
CA GLN A 69 -10.82 10.08 -10.66
C GLN A 69 -10.87 8.65 -10.09
N GLN A 70 -9.72 7.97 -10.00
CA GLN A 70 -9.61 6.61 -9.47
C GLN A 70 -9.20 6.65 -7.99
N LEU A 71 -10.16 6.43 -7.09
CA LEU A 71 -9.90 6.36 -5.66
C LEU A 71 -8.98 5.18 -5.32
N GLY A 72 -7.96 5.42 -4.48
CA GLY A 72 -6.98 4.40 -4.11
C GLY A 72 -5.92 4.12 -5.19
N TYR A 73 -5.73 5.04 -6.15
CA TYR A 73 -4.68 4.97 -7.15
C TYR A 73 -3.84 6.25 -7.19
N TYR A 74 -2.61 6.13 -7.70
CA TYR A 74 -1.69 7.23 -7.92
C TYR A 74 -1.03 7.15 -9.30
N ILE A 75 -0.52 8.30 -9.76
CA ILE A 75 0.14 8.42 -11.06
C ILE A 75 1.60 7.99 -10.94
N SER A 76 2.01 7.03 -11.77
CA SER A 76 3.39 6.57 -11.89
C SER A 76 3.79 6.53 -13.37
N GLY A 77 4.32 7.64 -13.87
CA GLY A 77 4.59 7.83 -15.30
C GLY A 77 3.29 7.75 -16.11
N LYS A 78 3.22 6.85 -17.08
CA LYS A 78 2.00 6.62 -17.89
C LYS A 78 0.97 5.70 -17.23
N TYR A 79 1.25 5.18 -16.03
CA TYR A 79 0.41 4.21 -15.35
C TYR A 79 -0.38 4.86 -14.20
N CYS A 80 -1.59 4.36 -13.98
CA CYS A 80 -2.38 4.58 -12.78
C CYS A 80 -2.28 3.33 -11.91
N LYS A 81 -1.55 3.44 -10.81
CA LYS A 81 -1.16 2.31 -9.96
C LYS A 81 -1.88 2.30 -8.63
N GLN A 82 -2.15 1.13 -8.09
CA GLN A 82 -2.87 1.01 -6.84
C GLN A 82 -2.01 1.51 -5.67
N CYS A 83 -2.64 2.23 -4.75
CA CYS A 83 -2.05 2.62 -3.48
C CYS A 83 -1.80 1.39 -2.59
N ASN A 84 -0.95 1.56 -1.58
CA ASN A 84 -0.89 0.60 -0.48
C ASN A 84 -2.29 0.43 0.16
N VAL A 85 -2.65 -0.79 0.57
CA VAL A 85 -3.95 -1.09 1.20
C VAL A 85 -4.23 -0.26 2.47
N ALA A 86 -3.18 0.22 3.13
CA ALA A 86 -3.26 1.12 4.27
C ALA A 86 -3.68 2.54 3.91
N CYS A 87 -3.60 2.93 2.64
CA CYS A 87 -3.94 4.26 2.15
C CYS A 87 -5.33 4.28 1.50
N LYS A 88 -6.11 5.32 1.78
CA LYS A 88 -7.29 5.70 0.99
C LYS A 88 -6.87 6.55 -0.23
N GLU A 89 -5.92 7.45 -0.01
CA GLU A 89 -5.27 8.27 -1.03
C GLU A 89 -3.76 8.24 -0.79
N CYS A 90 -2.97 8.28 -1.86
CA CYS A 90 -1.51 8.19 -1.78
C CYS A 90 -0.81 8.99 -2.89
N SER A 91 0.45 9.33 -2.65
CA SER A 91 1.37 9.88 -3.65
C SER A 91 2.36 8.86 -4.22
N GLY A 92 2.26 7.61 -3.77
CA GLY A 92 3.26 6.57 -4.03
C GLY A 92 2.83 5.20 -3.53
N PRO A 93 3.67 4.17 -3.74
CA PRO A 93 3.29 2.77 -3.53
C PRO A 93 3.31 2.33 -2.06
N THR A 94 3.95 3.07 -1.16
CA THR A 94 4.21 2.60 0.21
C THR A 94 3.20 3.14 1.22
N ASP A 95 3.18 2.53 2.41
CA ASP A 95 2.39 3.00 3.56
C ASP A 95 2.89 4.33 4.15
N LEU A 96 4.05 4.82 3.69
CA LEU A 96 4.60 6.15 3.98
C LEU A 96 4.13 7.22 2.99
N ASP A 97 3.67 6.79 1.81
CA ASP A 97 3.19 7.69 0.76
C ASP A 97 1.69 8.01 0.89
N CYS A 98 1.04 7.59 1.98
CA CYS A 98 -0.37 7.86 2.19
C CYS A 98 -0.60 9.36 2.48
N THR A 99 -1.48 9.99 1.70
CA THR A 99 -2.00 11.33 2.00
C THR A 99 -3.21 11.24 2.92
N ILE A 100 -3.99 10.16 2.79
CA ILE A 100 -5.12 9.83 3.66
C ILE A 100 -5.07 8.33 3.99
N CYS A 101 -5.13 7.98 5.27
CA CYS A 101 -5.21 6.56 5.67
C CYS A 101 -6.57 5.95 5.33
N ASN A 102 -6.55 4.66 5.00
CA ASN A 102 -7.75 3.85 4.85
C ASN A 102 -8.43 3.65 6.21
N GLN A 103 -9.69 3.20 6.19
CA GLN A 103 -10.44 2.90 7.41
C GLN A 103 -9.66 1.89 8.28
N PHE A 104 -9.60 2.15 9.58
CA PHE A 104 -8.85 1.37 10.59
C PHE A 104 -7.31 1.48 10.53
N TYR A 105 -6.76 2.28 9.61
CA TYR A 105 -5.35 2.67 9.60
C TYR A 105 -5.19 4.10 10.11
N PHE A 106 -4.10 4.37 10.81
CA PHE A 106 -3.88 5.64 11.48
C PHE A 106 -2.42 6.08 11.38
N GLN A 107 -2.21 7.40 11.27
CA GLN A 107 -0.90 8.02 11.43
C GLN A 107 -0.62 8.18 12.92
N ILE A 108 0.10 7.21 13.50
CA ILE A 108 0.45 7.23 14.92
C ILE A 108 1.60 8.21 15.20
N ASP A 109 2.51 8.34 14.24
CA ASP A 109 3.67 9.21 14.32
C ASP A 109 3.62 10.22 13.17
N THR A 110 3.46 11.49 13.52
CA THR A 110 3.35 12.61 12.58
C THR A 110 4.66 12.87 11.83
N THR A 111 5.79 12.37 12.31
CA THR A 111 7.08 12.52 11.63
C THR A 111 7.25 11.52 10.50
N THR A 112 6.79 10.28 10.70
CA THR A 112 6.87 9.22 9.67
C THR A 112 5.66 9.22 8.73
N LYS A 113 4.52 9.80 9.15
CA LYS A 113 3.25 9.84 8.40
C LYS A 113 2.72 8.46 7.95
N ARG A 114 3.26 7.39 8.55
CA ARG A 114 2.93 6.01 8.17
C ARG A 114 1.50 5.66 8.58
N CYS A 115 0.70 5.16 7.65
CA CYS A 115 -0.61 4.59 7.96
C CYS A 115 -0.47 3.14 8.41
N GLN A 116 -0.81 2.86 9.67
CA GLN A 116 -0.70 1.53 10.26
C GLN A 116 -1.88 1.22 11.18
N THR A 117 -2.15 -0.05 11.39
CA THR A 117 -3.10 -0.48 12.43
C THR A 117 -2.51 -0.29 13.82
N CYS A 118 -3.36 -0.21 14.84
CA CYS A 118 -2.88 -0.25 16.21
C CYS A 118 -2.23 -1.62 16.50
N PRO A 119 -1.03 -1.65 17.11
CA PRO A 119 -0.45 -2.89 17.60
C PRO A 119 -1.41 -3.61 18.57
N ASN A 120 -1.25 -4.93 18.70
CA ASN A 120 -2.04 -5.72 19.64
C ASN A 120 -2.00 -5.10 21.04
N ASN A 121 -3.18 -5.02 21.66
CA ASN A 121 -3.40 -4.42 22.98
C ASN A 121 -3.11 -2.91 23.06
N ALA A 122 -3.09 -2.21 21.93
CA ALA A 122 -2.99 -0.76 21.85
C ALA A 122 -4.29 -0.13 21.32
N TYR A 123 -4.56 1.09 21.75
CA TYR A 123 -5.66 1.92 21.27
C TYR A 123 -5.17 3.36 21.05
N LEU A 124 -5.84 4.09 20.16
CA LEU A 124 -5.64 5.53 20.02
C LEU A 124 -6.51 6.26 21.03
N ASN A 125 -5.90 7.11 21.84
CA ASN A 125 -6.63 7.96 22.76
C ASN A 125 -7.39 9.03 21.95
N SER A 126 -8.72 9.03 22.05
CA SER A 126 -9.60 9.94 21.30
C SER A 126 -9.41 11.42 21.64
N SER A 127 -8.78 11.75 22.77
CA SER A 127 -8.59 13.13 23.22
C SER A 127 -7.31 13.76 22.69
N ASN A 128 -6.28 12.96 22.38
CA ASN A 128 -4.97 13.48 21.97
C ASN A 128 -4.32 12.71 20.81
N PHE A 129 -5.02 11.75 20.23
CA PHE A 129 -4.58 10.88 19.13
C PHE A 129 -3.23 10.19 19.38
N LYS A 130 -2.86 9.95 20.65
CA LYS A 130 -1.66 9.20 21.01
C LYS A 130 -1.95 7.73 21.20
N LEU A 131 -0.98 6.88 20.84
CA LEU A 131 -1.03 5.44 21.08
C LEU A 131 -0.89 5.13 22.57
N GLN A 132 -1.81 4.33 23.12
CA GLN A 132 -1.79 3.85 24.49
C GLN A 132 -1.97 2.34 24.53
N TYR A 133 -1.29 1.65 25.46
CA TYR A 133 -1.45 0.21 25.64
C TYR A 133 -2.40 -0.07 26.82
N ALA A 134 -3.38 -0.94 26.60
CA ALA A 134 -4.42 -1.24 27.59
C ALA A 134 -3.88 -1.80 28.91
N TYR A 135 -2.68 -2.41 28.90
CA TYR A 135 -2.10 -3.11 30.05
C TYR A 135 -0.92 -2.39 30.74
N GLN A 136 -0.72 -1.09 30.54
CA GLN A 136 0.42 -0.38 31.16
C GLN A 136 0.44 -0.47 32.70
N GLY A 137 -0.72 -0.66 33.36
CA GLY A 137 -0.78 -0.92 34.80
C GLY A 137 -0.30 -2.32 35.21
N LEU A 138 -0.58 -3.37 34.42
CA LEU A 138 -0.22 -4.75 34.77
C LEU A 138 1.27 -5.05 34.59
N LYS A 139 1.95 -4.40 33.64
CA LYS A 139 3.39 -4.62 33.41
C LYS A 139 4.24 -4.11 34.58
N LEU A 140 3.88 -2.96 35.16
CA LEU A 140 4.49 -2.47 36.41
C LEU A 140 4.16 -3.40 37.59
N ILE A 141 2.91 -3.83 37.74
CA ILE A 141 2.51 -4.75 38.83
C ILE A 141 3.24 -6.09 38.71
N PHE A 142 3.43 -6.61 37.50
CA PHE A 142 4.17 -7.86 37.28
C PHE A 142 5.67 -7.70 37.58
N GLN A 143 6.28 -6.59 37.16
CA GLN A 143 7.67 -6.23 37.51
C GLN A 143 7.85 -6.05 39.03
N LEU A 144 6.95 -5.33 39.70
CA LEU A 144 6.94 -5.15 41.16
C LEU A 144 6.73 -6.48 41.90
N LYS A 145 5.83 -7.36 41.44
CA LYS A 145 5.63 -8.70 42.00
C LYS A 145 6.86 -9.59 41.87
N LEU A 146 7.58 -9.55 40.73
CA LEU A 146 8.84 -10.27 40.55
C LEU A 146 9.95 -9.74 41.46
N LEU A 147 10.05 -8.42 41.63
CA LEU A 147 11.04 -7.80 42.52
C LEU A 147 10.77 -8.18 43.99
N LEU A 148 9.51 -8.15 44.44
CA LEU A 148 9.11 -8.55 45.79
C LEU A 148 9.33 -10.05 46.03
N SER A 149 9.05 -10.92 45.06
CA SER A 149 9.27 -12.36 45.20
C SER A 149 10.76 -12.72 45.25
N MET A 150 11.60 -12.04 44.48
CA MET A 150 13.06 -12.16 44.55
C MET A 150 13.60 -11.71 45.91
N GLN A 151 13.13 -10.59 46.46
CA GLN A 151 13.53 -10.10 47.79
C GLN A 151 13.11 -11.08 48.91
N LEU A 152 11.90 -11.64 48.86
CA LEU A 152 11.44 -12.66 49.82
C LEU A 152 12.29 -13.94 49.78
N LEU A 153 12.72 -14.38 48.59
CA LEU A 153 13.61 -15.54 48.44
C LEU A 153 14.99 -15.29 49.05
N VAL A 154 15.54 -14.09 48.89
CA VAL A 154 16.82 -13.69 49.50
C VAL A 154 16.71 -13.63 51.02
N MET A 155 15.62 -13.05 51.56
CA MET A 155 15.36 -13.02 53.00
C MET A 155 15.21 -14.42 53.59
N ARG A 156 14.52 -15.34 52.92
CA ARG A 156 14.39 -16.74 53.36
C ARG A 156 15.75 -17.46 53.39
N LYS A 157 16.60 -17.26 52.38
CA LYS A 157 17.98 -17.79 52.38
C LYS A 157 18.81 -17.21 53.51
N TRP A 158 18.71 -15.91 53.78
CA TRP A 158 19.40 -15.25 54.89
C TRP A 158 18.95 -15.80 56.25
N ILE A 159 17.65 -15.95 56.48
CA ILE A 159 17.11 -16.55 57.70
C ILE A 159 17.62 -17.98 57.87
N HIS A 160 17.65 -18.78 56.79
CA HIS A 160 18.17 -20.15 56.85
C HIS A 160 19.69 -20.19 57.15
N ILE A 161 20.47 -19.25 56.61
CA ILE A 161 21.90 -19.11 56.92
C ILE A 161 22.10 -18.69 58.38
N ILE A 162 21.27 -17.78 58.90
CA ILE A 162 21.30 -17.36 60.30
C ILE A 162 20.92 -18.53 61.22
N GLN A 163 19.87 -19.29 60.92
CA GLN A 163 19.48 -20.46 61.69
C GLN A 163 20.57 -21.53 61.72
N LEU A 164 21.22 -21.80 60.57
CA LEU A 164 22.38 -22.70 60.52
C LEU A 164 23.53 -22.16 61.37
N LYS A 165 23.87 -20.87 61.26
CA LYS A 165 24.92 -20.26 62.09
C LYS A 165 24.62 -20.36 63.59
N ILE A 166 23.37 -20.14 64.01
CA ILE A 166 22.95 -20.27 65.41
C ILE A 166 23.09 -21.73 65.90
N MET A 167 22.70 -22.72 65.08
CA MET A 167 22.88 -24.14 65.42
C MET A 167 24.34 -24.56 65.57
N TYR A 168 25.27 -23.93 64.85
CA TYR A 168 26.71 -24.23 64.91
C TYR A 168 27.48 -23.38 65.94
N THR A 169 26.84 -22.40 66.60
CA THR A 169 27.44 -21.61 67.69
C THR A 169 27.08 -22.10 69.09
N GLU A 170 26.17 -23.07 69.22
CA GLU A 170 25.81 -23.71 70.50
C GLU A 170 26.37 -25.15 70.65
N LEU A 171 27.42 -25.48 69.89
CA LEU A 171 28.27 -26.68 70.01
C LEU A 171 29.70 -26.27 70.40
#